data_AF-A0A536DJH9-F1
#
_entry.id   AF-A0A536DJH9-F1
#
_cell.length_a   1.000
_cell.length_b   1.000
_cell.length_c   1.000
_cell.angle_alpha   90.00
_cell.angle_beta   90.00
_cell.angle_gamma   90.00
#
_symmetry.space_group_name_H-M   'P 1'
#
loop_
_entity.id
_entity.type
_entity.pdbx_description
1 polymer ?
#
loop_
_entity_poly.entity_id
_entity_poly.type
_entity_poly.pdbx_seq_one_letter_code
_entity_poly.pdbx_strand_id
1 'polypeptide(L)'
;MLDLILGGGTIVDGSAAPARRADIGIEGDRITAIGDLSSAPGERLDCRGLVVSPGFIDMHSHTDFSILEVPDADSKVRQGITTEVVGNCGFSTFPIIDE
;
A
#
# COMPACT_ATOMS: atom_id res chain seq x y z
N MET A 1 -17.57 13.16 2.05
CA MET A 1 -17.17 13.33 0.64
C MET A 1 -15.86 12.60 0.55
N LEU A 2 -15.72 11.69 -0.40
CA LEU A 2 -14.50 10.89 -0.49
C LEU A 2 -13.37 11.78 -1.01
N ASP A 3 -12.16 11.59 -0.48
CA ASP A 3 -10.98 12.31 -0.98
C ASP A 3 -10.56 11.72 -2.33
N LEU A 4 -10.52 10.39 -2.42
CA LEU A 4 -10.16 9.65 -3.63
C LEU A 4 -11.07 8.42 -3.84
N ILE A 5 -11.40 8.16 -5.10
CA ILE A 5 -12.12 6.98 -5.56
C ILE A 5 -11.27 6.26 -6.61
N LEU A 6 -10.89 5.01 -6.33
CA LEU A 6 -10.28 4.09 -7.29
C LEU A 6 -11.41 3.37 -8.03
N GLY A 7 -11.71 3.79 -9.26
CA GLY A 7 -12.91 3.39 -9.99
C GLY A 7 -12.71 2.29 -11.02
N GLY A 8 -13.61 1.30 -11.06
CA GLY A 8 -13.72 0.30 -12.13
C GLY A 8 -12.63 -0.77 -12.15
N GLY A 9 -11.83 -0.85 -11.09
CA GLY A 9 -10.75 -1.82 -10.93
C GLY A 9 -11.23 -3.23 -10.59
N THR A 10 -10.31 -4.19 -10.71
CA THR A 10 -10.48 -5.55 -10.18
C THR A 10 -9.80 -5.63 -8.82
N ILE A 11 -10.57 -5.80 -7.76
CA ILE A 11 -10.05 -5.88 -6.39
C ILE A 11 -9.55 -7.30 -6.10
N VAL A 12 -8.31 -7.37 -5.62
CA VAL A 12 -7.71 -8.54 -4.95
C VAL A 12 -7.36 -8.12 -3.52
N ASP A 13 -8.20 -8.47 -2.56
CA ASP A 13 -8.16 -7.88 -1.20
C ASP A 13 -7.22 -8.58 -0.21
N GLY A 14 -6.44 -9.54 -0.66
CA GLY A 14 -5.49 -10.28 0.18
C GLY A 14 -6.11 -11.38 1.05
N SER A 15 -7.43 -11.54 1.08
CA SER A 15 -8.12 -12.58 1.86
C SER A 15 -8.11 -13.98 1.22
N ALA A 16 -7.43 -14.13 0.07
CA ALA A 16 -7.52 -15.28 -0.84
C ALA A 16 -8.91 -15.54 -1.45
N ALA A 17 -9.89 -14.66 -1.23
CA ALA A 17 -11.15 -14.69 -1.96
C ALA A 17 -10.93 -14.43 -3.47
N PRO A 18 -11.83 -14.91 -4.35
CA PRO A 18 -11.78 -14.60 -5.77
C PRO A 18 -11.82 -13.09 -6.03
N ALA A 19 -11.07 -12.66 -7.03
CA ALA A 19 -11.05 -11.26 -7.46
C ALA A 19 -12.44 -10.81 -7.92
N ARG A 20 -12.80 -9.55 -7.62
CA ARG A 20 -14.11 -8.97 -8.00
C ARG A 20 -13.97 -7.54 -8.50
N ARG A 21 -14.88 -7.11 -9.38
CA ARG A 21 -14.97 -5.70 -9.78
C ARG A 21 -15.71 -4.89 -8.73
N ALA A 22 -15.12 -3.78 -8.30
CA ALA A 22 -15.73 -2.78 -7.44
C ALA A 22 -14.85 -1.52 -7.41
N ASP A 23 -15.42 -0.42 -6.92
CA ASP A 23 -14.71 0.81 -6.60
C ASP A 23 -14.24 0.79 -5.14
N ILE A 24 -13.16 1.52 -4.84
CA ILE A 24 -12.66 1.77 -3.47
C ILE A 24 -12.70 3.27 -3.19
N GLY A 25 -13.30 3.65 -2.07
CA GLY A 25 -13.36 5.01 -1.56
C GLY A 25 -12.42 5.22 -0.37
N ILE A 26 -11.69 6.33 -0.40
CA ILE A 26 -10.69 6.72 0.61
C ILE A 26 -11.08 8.06 1.22
N GLU A 27 -11.01 8.15 2.55
CA GLU A 27 -11.07 9.40 3.32
C GLU A 27 -9.87 9.44 4.28
N GLY A 28 -9.03 10.46 4.16
CA GLY A 28 -7.79 10.60 4.90
C GLY A 28 -6.84 9.41 4.72
N ASP A 29 -6.56 8.72 5.82
CA ASP A 29 -5.66 7.57 5.90
C ASP A 29 -6.39 6.21 5.84
N ARG A 30 -7.70 6.21 5.52
CA ARG A 30 -8.54 5.02 5.61
C ARG A 30 -9.33 4.75 4.34
N ILE A 31 -9.48 3.45 4.06
CA ILE A 31 -10.51 2.95 3.15
C ILE A 31 -11.84 2.99 3.91
N THR A 32 -12.81 3.76 3.43
CA THR A 32 -14.11 3.96 4.09
C THR A 32 -15.28 3.35 3.32
N ALA A 33 -15.09 2.99 2.05
CA ALA A 33 -16.11 2.36 1.23
C ALA A 33 -15.51 1.41 0.19
N ILE A 34 -16.22 0.29 -0.07
CA ILE A 34 -15.92 -0.63 -1.18
C ILE A 34 -17.25 -1.08 -1.79
N GLY A 35 -17.44 -0.91 -3.10
CA GLY A 35 -18.69 -1.26 -3.77
C GLY A 35 -18.91 -0.49 -5.07
N ASP A 36 -20.17 -0.24 -5.42
CA ASP A 36 -20.52 0.70 -6.49
C ASP A 36 -20.49 2.13 -5.95
N LEU A 37 -19.53 2.93 -6.40
CA LEU A 37 -19.35 4.33 -6.01
C LEU A 37 -19.50 5.26 -7.22
N SER A 38 -20.28 4.86 -8.23
CA SER A 38 -20.50 5.64 -9.45
C SER A 38 -21.15 7.01 -9.20
N SER A 39 -21.95 7.14 -8.15
CA SER A 39 -22.62 8.38 -7.75
C SER A 39 -21.97 9.11 -6.57
N ALA A 40 -20.89 8.56 -6.00
CA ALA A 40 -20.22 9.16 -4.86
C ALA A 40 -19.35 10.37 -5.29
N PRO A 41 -19.41 11.50 -4.56
CA PRO A 41 -18.54 12.64 -4.84
C PRO A 41 -17.12 12.41 -4.30
N GLY A 42 -16.11 12.74 -5.09
CA GLY A 42 -14.68 12.68 -4.76
C GLY A 42 -13.80 12.77 -6.00
N GLU A 43 -12.49 12.92 -5.83
CA GLU A 43 -11.54 12.79 -6.94
C GLU A 43 -11.57 11.34 -7.45
N ARG A 44 -11.59 11.11 -8.76
CA ARG A 44 -11.73 9.77 -9.32
C ARG A 44 -10.53 9.39 -10.19
N LEU A 45 -9.89 8.29 -9.83
CA LEU A 45 -8.86 7.64 -10.63
C LEU A 45 -9.47 6.44 -11.37
N ASP A 46 -9.27 6.38 -12.68
CA ASP A 46 -9.75 5.26 -13.51
C ASP A 46 -8.77 4.08 -13.44
N CYS A 47 -9.23 2.97 -12.85
CA CYS A 47 -8.45 1.75 -12.68
C CYS A 47 -8.97 0.60 -13.57
N ARG A 48 -9.76 0.90 -14.61
CA ARG A 48 -10.28 -0.14 -15.52
C ARG A 48 -9.14 -0.90 -16.20
N GLY A 49 -9.24 -2.23 -16.16
CA GLY A 49 -8.21 -3.12 -16.73
C GLY A 49 -7.01 -3.34 -15.81
N LEU A 50 -6.97 -2.69 -14.64
CA LEU A 50 -5.94 -2.85 -13.63
C LEU A 50 -6.47 -3.64 -12.42
N VAL A 51 -5.52 -4.15 -11.63
CA VAL A 51 -5.79 -4.73 -10.32
C VAL A 51 -5.58 -3.65 -9.26
N VAL A 52 -6.47 -3.62 -8.27
CA VAL A 52 -6.29 -2.84 -7.04
C VAL A 52 -6.13 -3.83 -5.89
N SER A 53 -5.01 -3.77 -5.19
CA SER A 53 -4.68 -4.63 -4.05
C SER A 53 -4.28 -3.80 -2.84
N PRO A 54 -4.21 -4.41 -1.64
CA PRO A 54 -3.40 -3.85 -0.57
C PRO A 54 -1.98 -3.56 -1.06
N GLY A 55 -1.35 -2.54 -0.50
CA GLY A 55 0.08 -2.31 -0.69
C GLY A 55 0.88 -3.51 -0.18
N PHE A 56 1.99 -3.82 -0.84
CA PHE A 56 2.80 -4.98 -0.47
C PHE A 56 3.59 -4.70 0.81
N ILE A 57 3.79 -5.77 1.59
CA ILE A 57 4.59 -5.76 2.82
C ILE A 57 5.87 -6.53 2.50
N ASP A 58 7.00 -5.83 2.50
CA ASP A 58 8.32 -6.43 2.36
C ASP A 58 8.78 -6.95 3.72
N MET A 59 8.72 -8.27 3.88
CA MET A 59 9.03 -8.93 5.15
C MET A 59 10.53 -9.00 5.44
N HIS A 60 11.39 -8.65 4.48
CA HIS A 60 12.83 -8.81 4.62
C HIS A 60 13.59 -7.70 3.91
N SER A 61 13.80 -6.62 4.65
CA SER A 61 14.50 -5.44 4.13
C SER A 61 15.69 -5.03 5.01
N HIS A 62 16.57 -4.27 4.36
CA HIS A 62 17.72 -3.59 4.95
C HIS A 62 17.69 -2.07 4.67
N THR A 63 16.50 -1.53 4.38
CA THR A 63 16.28 -0.10 4.19
C THR A 63 16.64 0.71 5.45
N ASP A 64 16.79 0.08 6.63
CA ASP A 64 17.30 0.73 7.84
C ASP A 64 18.66 1.41 7.66
N PHE A 65 19.47 0.96 6.71
CA PHE A 65 20.76 1.60 6.38
C PHE A 65 20.65 2.75 5.37
N SER A 66 19.59 2.80 4.57
CA SER A 66 19.48 3.74 3.44
C SER A 66 18.35 4.76 3.57
N ILE A 67 17.35 4.53 4.41
CA ILE A 67 16.12 5.36 4.45
C ILE A 67 16.39 6.80 4.89
N LEU A 68 17.43 7.02 5.70
CA LEU A 68 17.81 8.37 6.13
C LEU A 68 18.52 9.14 5.01
N GLU A 69 19.17 8.44 4.08
CA GLU A 69 19.83 9.04 2.91
C GLU A 69 18.88 9.17 1.71
N VAL A 70 17.95 8.22 1.57
CA VAL A 70 16.97 8.14 0.47
C VAL A 70 15.55 7.99 1.05
N PRO A 71 14.98 9.07 1.59
CA PRO A 71 13.71 9.02 2.33
C PRO A 71 12.50 8.70 1.45
N ASP A 72 12.59 8.95 0.14
CA ASP A 72 11.50 8.64 -0.81
C ASP A 72 11.31 7.14 -1.05
N ALA A 73 12.30 6.31 -0.65
CA ALA A 73 12.28 4.85 -0.82
C ALA A 73 11.85 4.40 -2.23
N ASP A 74 12.30 5.13 -3.25
CA ASP A 74 11.87 5.01 -4.65
C ASP A 74 11.92 3.56 -5.18
N SER A 75 12.96 2.81 -4.80
CA SER A 75 13.15 1.42 -5.18
C SER A 75 12.00 0.53 -4.67
N LYS A 76 11.43 0.84 -3.51
CA LYS A 76 10.36 0.08 -2.84
C LYS A 76 8.99 0.52 -3.35
N VAL A 77 8.73 1.81 -3.38
CA VAL A 77 7.44 2.38 -3.82
C VAL A 77 7.13 1.97 -5.26
N ARG A 78 8.13 1.98 -6.15
CA ARG A 78 7.95 1.57 -7.57
C ARG A 78 7.63 0.08 -7.76
N GLN A 79 7.83 -0.74 -6.74
CA GLN A 79 7.42 -2.15 -6.73
C GLN A 79 6.05 -2.37 -6.09
N GLY A 80 5.41 -1.31 -5.56
CA GLY A 80 4.15 -1.39 -4.82
C GLY A 80 4.29 -1.72 -3.34
N ILE A 81 5.51 -1.63 -2.78
CA ILE A 81 5.76 -1.83 -1.35
C ILE A 81 5.30 -0.58 -0.60
N THR A 82 4.55 -0.80 0.48
CA THR A 82 4.02 0.27 1.35
C THR A 82 4.45 0.12 2.80
N THR A 83 5.05 -1.02 3.16
CA THR A 83 5.53 -1.30 4.51
C THR A 83 6.71 -2.26 4.41
N GLU A 84 7.71 -2.05 5.26
CA GLU A 84 8.90 -2.89 5.34
C GLU A 84 9.15 -3.33 6.77
N VAL A 85 9.60 -4.58 6.92
CA VAL A 85 10.20 -5.09 8.16
C VAL A 85 11.72 -5.05 7.99
N VAL A 86 12.38 -4.24 8.81
CA VAL A 86 13.84 -3.96 8.76
C VAL A 86 14.58 -4.57 9.96
N GLY A 87 15.91 -4.41 10.04
CA GLY A 87 16.70 -4.97 11.14
C GLY A 87 16.88 -6.49 11.05
N ASN A 88 16.90 -7.01 9.82
CA ASN A 88 16.99 -8.44 9.54
C ASN A 88 18.42 -8.98 9.72
N CYS A 89 18.56 -10.31 9.64
CA CYS A 89 19.85 -10.99 9.59
C CYS A 89 20.74 -10.81 10.84
N GLY A 90 20.19 -10.35 11.96
CA GLY A 90 20.96 -10.07 13.19
C GLY A 90 21.70 -8.72 13.14
N PHE A 91 21.35 -7.85 12.19
CA PHE A 91 21.96 -6.53 12.01
C PHE A 91 20.88 -5.45 12.02
N SER A 92 21.14 -4.35 12.72
CA SER A 92 20.32 -3.14 12.63
C SER A 92 21.16 -1.90 12.94
N THR A 93 20.70 -0.72 12.53
CA THR A 93 21.41 0.56 12.71
C THR A 93 21.45 1.08 14.15
N PHE A 94 20.64 0.53 15.06
CA PHE A 94 20.59 0.90 16.47
C PHE A 94 20.84 -0.35 17.35
N PRO A 95 21.51 -0.23 18.51
CA PRO A 95 22.33 -1.32 19.04
C PRO A 95 21.52 -2.48 19.63
N ILE A 96 22.05 -3.69 19.44
CA ILE A 96 22.06 -4.71 20.52
C ILE A 96 23.06 -4.16 21.53
N ILE A 97 22.57 -3.51 22.58
CA ILE A 97 23.41 -3.21 23.74
C ILE A 97 23.85 -4.56 24.32
N ASP A 98 25.15 -4.87 24.23
CA ASP A 98 25.78 -5.80 25.15
C ASP A 98 25.73 -5.12 26.53
N GLU A 99 24.93 -5.66 27.46
CA GLU A 99 25.23 -5.52 28.89
C GLU A 99 26.43 -6.40 29.27
#